data_AF-A0A7C0UQU1-F1
#
_entry.id   AF-A0A7C0UQU1-F1
#
_cell.length_a   1.000
_cell.length_b   1.000
_cell.length_c   1.000
_cell.angle_alpha   90.00
_cell.angle_beta   90.00
_cell.angle_gamma   90.00
#
_symmetry.space_group_name_H-M   'P 1'
#
loop_
_entity.id
_entity.type
_entity.pdbx_description
1 polymer ?
#
loop_
_entity_poly.entity_id
_entity_poly.type
_entity_poly.pdbx_seq_one_letter_code
_entity_poly.pdbx_strand_id
1 'polypeptide(L)' 'MREEPTGGKSLESLVIDTNILFSFFKSDSTTRKIIYKLRGFLDLYTPEYAYDELQKYKEFSHAEVC' A
#
# COMPACT_ATOMS: atom_id res chain seq x y z
N MET A 1 4.26 37.37 -16.36
CA MET A 1 4.04 36.29 -15.39
C MET A 1 3.80 35.03 -16.22
N ARG A 2 4.67 34.03 -16.12
CA ARG A 2 4.51 32.76 -16.85
C ARG A 2 3.60 31.89 -15.99
N GLU A 3 2.39 31.63 -16.45
CA GLU A 3 1.51 30.63 -15.84
C GLU A 3 2.10 29.27 -16.19
N GLU A 4 2.61 28.57 -15.17
CA GLU A 4 3.07 27.19 -15.31
C GLU A 4 1.85 26.30 -15.52
N PRO A 5 1.86 25.37 -16.49
CA PRO A 5 0.76 24.45 -16.64
C PRO A 5 0.79 23.50 -15.43
N THR A 6 -0.10 23.73 -14.46
CA THR A 6 -0.49 22.72 -13.48
C THR A 6 -1.23 21.63 -14.25
N GLY A 7 -0.47 20.77 -14.92
CA GLY A 7 -0.90 19.46 -15.35
C GLY A 7 -1.21 18.68 -14.08
N GLY A 8 -2.40 18.90 -13.53
CA GLY A 8 -2.94 18.17 -12.40
C GLY A 8 -3.01 16.71 -12.81
N LYS A 9 -2.00 15.93 -12.43
CA LYS A 9 -2.11 14.48 -12.43
C LYS A 9 -3.17 14.17 -11.39
N SER A 10 -4.37 13.83 -11.84
CA SER A 10 -5.36 13.18 -10.98
C SER A 10 -4.71 11.93 -10.43
N LEU A 11 -4.34 11.95 -9.15
CA LEU A 11 -3.95 10.75 -8.43
C LEU A 11 -5.22 9.93 -8.25
N GLU A 12 -5.28 8.77 -8.90
CA GLU A 12 -6.42 7.87 -8.69
C GLU A 12 -6.28 7.27 -7.30
N SER A 13 -7.35 7.34 -6.50
CA SER A 13 -7.37 6.74 -5.18
C SER A 13 -7.61 5.24 -5.29
N LEU A 14 -6.70 4.44 -4.73
CA LEU A 14 -6.84 3.00 -4.64
C LEU A 14 -7.04 2.60 -3.18
N VAL A 15 -8.21 2.05 -2.86
CA VAL A 15 -8.48 1.45 -1.56
C VAL A 15 -7.94 0.02 -1.57
N ILE A 16 -7.06 -0.27 -0.62
CA ILE A 16 -6.36 -1.54 -0.48
C ILE A 16 -6.85 -2.27 0.77
N ASP A 17 -7.20 -3.54 0.57
CA ASP A 17 -7.59 -4.48 1.63
C ASP A 17 -6.37 -5.08 2.36
N THR A 18 -6.58 -5.57 3.59
CA THR A 18 -5.58 -6.19 4.45
C THR A 18 -4.79 -7.30 3.75
N ASN A 19 -5.43 -8.10 2.89
CA ASN A 19 -4.76 -9.19 2.16
C ASN A 19 -3.62 -8.70 1.24
N ILE A 20 -3.81 -7.54 0.63
CA ILE A 20 -2.83 -6.90 -0.25
C ILE A 20 -1.72 -6.25 0.59
N LEU A 21 -2.06 -5.69 1.76
CA LEU A 21 -1.08 -5.21 2.75
C LEU A 21 -0.18 -6.34 3.26
N PHE A 22 -0.73 -7.50 3.63
CA PHE A 22 0.06 -8.66 4.02
C PHE A 22 1.02 -9.10 2.91
N SER A 23 0.51 -9.13 1.68
CA SER A 23 1.32 -9.43 0.52
C SER A 23 2.42 -8.37 0.33
N PHE A 24 2.14 -7.09 0.56
CA PHE A 24 3.14 -6.02 0.46
C PHE A 24 4.30 -6.18 1.46
N PHE A 25 4.02 -6.59 2.70
CA PHE A 25 5.06 -6.82 3.72
C PHE A 25 5.93 -8.05 3.44
N LYS A 26 5.46 -9.00 2.61
CA LYS A 26 6.29 -10.12 2.16
C LYS A 26 7.38 -9.63 1.21
N SER A 27 8.64 -9.88 1.58
CA SER A 27 9.83 -9.26 0.99
C SER A 27 9.94 -9.39 -0.54
N ASP A 28 9.53 -10.53 -1.11
CA ASP A 28 9.60 -10.83 -2.54
C ASP A 28 8.22 -10.95 -3.23
N SER A 29 7.19 -10.27 -2.72
CA SER A 29 5.88 -10.30 -3.38
C SER A 29 5.85 -9.47 -4.66
N THR A 30 5.14 -9.99 -5.66
CA THR A 30 4.76 -9.26 -6.87
C THR A 30 3.97 -8.00 -6.52
N THR A 31 3.11 -8.08 -5.49
CA THR A 31 2.31 -6.96 -4.97
C THR A 31 3.17 -5.78 -4.56
N ARG A 32 4.28 -6.02 -3.85
CA ARG A 32 5.24 -4.98 -3.46
C ARG A 32 5.87 -4.29 -4.66
N LYS A 33 6.26 -5.06 -5.68
CA LYS A 33 6.84 -4.54 -6.94
C LYS A 33 5.84 -3.67 -7.71
N ILE A 34 4.56 -4.06 -7.74
CA ILE A 34 3.48 -3.31 -8.39
C ILE A 34 3.23 -1.99 -7.65
N ILE A 35 3.08 -2.03 -6.32
CA ILE A 35 2.87 -0.83 -5.50
C ILE A 35 4.00 0.18 -5.67
N TYR A 36 5.27 -0.27 -5.71
CA TYR A 36 6.38 0.65 -5.95
C TYR A 36 6.36 1.28 -7.34
N LYS A 37 5.93 0.55 -8.39
CA LYS A 37 5.80 1.10 -9.74
C LYS A 37 4.67 2.12 -9.85
N LEU A 38 3.62 1.97 -9.06
CA LEU A 38 2.46 2.85 -9.04
C LEU A 38 2.64 4.06 -8.08
N ARG A 39 3.75 4.09 -7.33
CA ARG A 39 4.09 5.19 -6.42
C ARG A 39 4.20 6.51 -7.20
N GLY A 40 3.36 7.48 -6.85
CA GLY A 40 3.28 8.78 -7.53
C GLY A 40 2.23 8.86 -8.65
N PHE A 41 1.51 7.77 -8.91
CA PHE A 41 0.32 7.73 -9.76
C PHE A 41 -0.96 7.45 -8.95
N LEU A 42 -0.84 6.71 -7.84
CA LEU A 42 -1.97 6.35 -6.99
C LEU A 42 -1.75 6.83 -5.55
N ASP A 43 -2.83 7.31 -4.94
CA ASP A 43 -2.92 7.47 -3.50
C ASP A 43 -3.52 6.19 -2.90
N LEU A 44 -2.76 5.57 -2.00
CA LEU A 44 -3.15 4.31 -1.37
C LEU A 44 -3.85 4.60 -0.06
N TYR A 45 -5.10 4.13 0.04
CA TYR A 45 -5.88 4.20 1.26
C TYR A 45 -6.11 2.79 1.77
N THR A 46 -6.21 2.64 3.09
CA THR A 46 -6.69 1.41 3.69
C THR A 46 -7.70 1.75 4.77
N PRO A 47 -8.78 0.96 4.92
CA PRO A 47 -9.72 1.14 6.01
C PRO A 47 -9.05 0.94 7.37
N GLU A 48 -9.52 1.63 8.40
CA GLU A 48 -8.96 1.54 9.76
C GLU A 48 -8.98 0.11 10.33
N TYR A 49 -10.01 -0.68 10.03
CA TYR A 49 -10.10 -2.08 10.47
C TYR A 49 -8.95 -2.95 9.93
N ALA A 50 -8.36 -2.60 8.77
CA ALA A 50 -7.24 -3.34 8.20
C ALA A 50 -5.98 -3.17 9.06
N TYR A 51 -5.85 -2.02 9.74
CA TYR A 51 -4.79 -1.81 10.71
C TYR A 51 -4.96 -2.70 11.95
N ASP A 52 -6.19 -2.81 12.46
CA ASP A 52 -6.50 -3.69 13.60
C ASP A 52 -6.24 -5.15 13.28
N GLU A 53 -6.58 -5.59 12.06
CA GLU A 53 -6.24 -6.93 11.57
C GLU A 53 -4.73 -7.14 11.48
N LEU A 54 -3.98 -6.20 10.88
CA LEU A 54 -2.52 -6.25 10.83
C LEU A 54 -1.90 -6.39 12.22
N GLN A 55 -2.43 -5.69 13.23
CA GLN A 55 -1.96 -5.82 14.60
C GLN A 55 -2.24 -7.21 15.19
N LYS A 56 -3.42 -7.79 14.96
CA LYS A 56 -3.77 -9.15 15.41
C LYS A 56 -2.83 -10.22 14.83
N TYR A 57 -2.48 -10.10 13.56
CA TYR A 57 -1.60 -11.07 12.88
C TYR A 57 -0.10 -10.84 13.14
N LYS A 58 0.27 -9.67 13.70
CA LYS A 58 1.65 -9.38 14.11
C LYS A 58 2.13 -10.33 15.21
N GLU A 59 1.25 -10.70 16.15
CA GLU A 59 1.56 -11.69 17.19
C GLU A 59 1.76 -13.11 16.64
N PHE A 60 1.04 -13.48 15.59
CA PHE A 60 1.25 -14.78 14.91
C PHE A 60 2.52 -14.84 14.06
N SER A 61 3.09 -13.69 13.69
CA SER A 61 4.28 -13.62 12.82
C SER A 61 5.60 -13.88 13.55
N HIS A 62 5.58 -14.05 14.89
CA HIS A 62 6.77 -14.45 15.67
C HIS A 62 6.96 -15.97 15.77
N ALA A 63 6.07 -16.79 15.20
CA ALA A 63 6.16 -18.25 15.28
C ALA A 63 6.89 -18.93 14.11
N GLU A 64 7.15 -18.24 12.99
CA GLU A 64 7.81 -18.84 11.80
C GLU A 64 8.79 -17.89 11.09
N VAL A 65 9.70 -17.27 11.84
CA VAL A 65 10.93 -16.71 11.26
C VAL A 65 12.11 -17.44 11.90
N CYS A 66 12.42 -18.60 11.32
CA CYS A 66 13.76 -19.19 11.34
C CYS A 66 14.74 -18.33 10.55
#